data_AF-A0A7S0QCP0-F1
#
_entry.id   AF-A0A7S0QCP0-F1
#
_cell.length_a   1.000
_cell.length_b   1.000
_cell.length_c   1.000
_cell.angle_alpha   90.00
_cell.angle_beta   90.00
_cell.angle_gamma   90.00
#
_symmetry.space_group_name_H-M   'P 1'
#
loop_
_entity.id
_entity.type
_entity.pdbx_description
1 polymer ?
#
loop_
_entity_poly.entity_id
_entity_poly.type
_entity_poly.pdbx_seq_one_letter_code
_entity_poly.pdbx_strand_id
1 'polypeptide(L)'
;YTGEPIVLPDDPNQIITVEQFPYLSSKLGDDIITASGRTLLGGDDKSGVAIIMDAVHFLVKNPHIKHGRLRVLFTPDEELGRGVDHLNLTKLGADYAYTLDGGELGKMEDETFSADSMTITIQGVSAHPGYSKG
;
A
#
# COMPACT_ATOMS: atom_id res chain seq x y z
N TYR A 1 -0.29 -21.08 4.04
CA TYR A 1 -0.92 -20.85 5.34
C TYR A 1 -1.61 -22.13 5.72
N THR A 2 -1.35 -22.62 6.92
CA THR A 2 -1.80 -23.94 7.36
C THR A 2 -3.06 -23.88 8.23
N GLY A 3 -3.56 -22.67 8.54
CA GLY A 3 -4.62 -22.48 9.53
C GLY A 3 -4.08 -22.18 10.94
N GLU A 4 -2.78 -22.38 11.18
CA GLU A 4 -2.14 -22.14 12.46
C GLU A 4 -1.62 -20.70 12.60
N PRO A 5 -1.59 -20.13 13.82
CA PRO A 5 -0.98 -18.82 14.07
C PRO A 5 0.45 -18.71 13.51
N ILE A 6 0.77 -17.58 12.90
CA ILE A 6 2.11 -17.31 12.35
C ILE A 6 2.91 -16.52 13.39
N VAL A 7 3.89 -17.17 14.02
CA VAL A 7 4.84 -16.53 14.93
C VAL A 7 6.01 -15.98 14.12
N LEU A 8 6.33 -14.69 14.28
CA LEU A 8 7.43 -14.09 13.53
C LEU A 8 8.79 -14.59 14.09
N PRO A 9 9.74 -14.95 13.21
CA PRO A 9 10.91 -15.73 13.61
C PRO A 9 11.89 -14.99 14.53
N ASP A 10 12.01 -13.66 14.39
CA ASP A 10 12.95 -12.84 15.17
C ASP A 10 12.29 -12.13 16.37
N ASP A 11 10.95 -12.12 16.46
CA ASP A 11 10.20 -11.62 17.63
C ASP A 11 8.98 -12.51 17.90
N PRO A 12 9.11 -13.51 18.80
CA PRO A 12 8.06 -14.48 19.04
C PRO A 12 6.84 -13.91 19.78
N ASN A 13 6.90 -12.66 20.27
CA ASN A 13 5.73 -11.99 20.85
C ASN A 13 4.79 -11.43 19.77
N GLN A 14 5.28 -11.28 18.53
CA GLN A 14 4.46 -10.89 17.39
C GLN A 14 3.89 -12.15 16.73
N ILE A 15 2.58 -12.33 16.91
CA ILE A 15 1.84 -13.48 16.41
C ILE A 15 0.69 -12.97 15.55
N ILE A 16 0.68 -13.38 14.28
CA ILE A 16 -0.42 -13.08 13.36
C ILE A 16 -1.44 -14.19 13.49
N THR A 17 -2.67 -13.84 13.91
CA THR A 17 -3.76 -14.79 14.14
C THR A 17 -5.01 -14.42 13.35
N VAL A 18 -5.91 -15.38 13.16
CA VAL A 18 -7.20 -15.15 12.48
C VAL A 18 -8.13 -14.28 13.32
N GLU A 19 -8.03 -14.33 14.64
CA GLU A 19 -8.83 -13.50 15.55
C GLU A 19 -8.50 -12.02 15.37
N GLN A 20 -7.21 -11.69 15.16
CA GLN A 20 -6.77 -10.31 14.90
C GLN A 20 -6.95 -9.92 13.43
N PHE A 21 -6.73 -10.86 12.50
CA PHE A 21 -6.78 -10.63 11.07
C PHE A 21 -7.70 -11.65 10.38
N PRO A 22 -9.03 -11.45 10.39
CA PRO A 22 -9.99 -12.40 9.84
C PRO A 22 -9.74 -12.78 8.38
N TYR A 23 -9.17 -11.87 7.58
CA TYR A 23 -8.80 -12.12 6.18
C TYR A 23 -7.85 -13.32 6.01
N LEU A 24 -7.00 -13.60 7.01
CA LEU A 24 -6.06 -14.72 6.98
C LEU A 24 -6.77 -16.08 6.85
N SER A 25 -8.00 -16.20 7.35
CA SER A 25 -8.81 -17.42 7.18
C SER A 25 -9.09 -17.78 5.72
N SER A 26 -9.13 -16.77 4.83
CA SER A 26 -9.33 -16.97 3.39
C SER A 26 -8.11 -17.52 2.66
N LYS A 27 -6.96 -17.63 3.34
CA LYS A 27 -5.65 -17.93 2.74
C LYS A 27 -5.19 -19.37 2.95
N LEU A 28 -6.06 -20.26 3.42
CA LEU A 28 -5.68 -21.65 3.65
C LEU A 28 -5.12 -22.30 2.37
N GLY A 29 -3.88 -22.78 2.45
CA GLY A 29 -3.13 -23.32 1.30
C GLY A 29 -2.21 -22.33 0.58
N ASP A 30 -2.37 -21.01 0.77
CA ASP A 30 -1.57 -19.99 0.06
C ASP A 30 -0.19 -19.79 0.69
N ASP A 31 0.85 -19.53 -0.09
CA ASP A 31 2.13 -19.12 0.48
C ASP A 31 2.03 -17.72 1.13
N ILE A 32 2.49 -17.60 2.37
CA ILE A 32 2.46 -16.34 3.13
C ILE A 32 3.89 -15.87 3.34
N ILE A 33 4.19 -14.69 2.81
CA ILE A 33 5.49 -14.02 2.99
C ILE A 33 5.32 -12.97 4.09
N THR A 34 6.17 -13.02 5.11
CA THR A 34 6.17 -12.09 6.24
C THR A 34 7.56 -11.53 6.46
N ALA A 35 7.64 -10.38 7.15
CA ALA A 35 8.91 -9.91 7.70
C ALA A 35 9.32 -10.80 8.88
N SER A 36 10.56 -10.63 9.35
CA SER A 36 11.05 -11.42 10.47
C SER A 36 10.50 -11.00 11.83
N GLY A 37 9.87 -9.82 11.93
CA GLY A 37 9.39 -9.22 13.18
C GLY A 37 10.26 -8.06 13.68
N ARG A 38 11.48 -7.86 13.14
CA ARG A 38 12.35 -6.72 13.49
C ARG A 38 12.21 -5.51 12.56
N THR A 39 11.58 -5.72 11.40
CA THR A 39 11.38 -4.69 10.38
C THR A 39 10.00 -4.87 9.75
N LEU A 40 9.58 -3.88 8.97
CA LEU A 40 8.50 -4.06 8.00
C LEU A 40 8.98 -4.94 6.84
N LEU A 41 8.03 -5.57 6.14
CA LEU A 41 8.31 -6.36 4.94
C LEU A 41 8.62 -5.44 3.73
N GLY A 42 7.97 -4.28 3.69
CA GLY A 42 7.88 -3.44 2.49
C GLY A 42 7.02 -4.10 1.40
N GLY A 43 6.00 -4.86 1.81
CA GLY A 43 5.02 -5.44 0.87
C GLY A 43 4.31 -4.35 0.09
N ASP A 44 3.91 -3.30 0.80
CA ASP A 44 3.57 -1.99 0.25
C ASP A 44 4.87 -1.20 -0.01
N ASP A 45 5.25 -0.87 -1.26
CA ASP A 45 4.69 -1.38 -2.54
C ASP A 45 5.71 -2.21 -3.35
N LYS A 46 6.59 -2.96 -2.67
CA LYS A 46 7.49 -3.87 -3.42
C LYS A 46 6.75 -5.04 -4.04
N SER A 47 5.55 -5.37 -3.56
CA SER A 47 4.68 -6.37 -4.17
C SER A 47 4.24 -5.92 -5.56
N GLY A 48 3.75 -4.67 -5.71
CA GLY A 48 3.39 -4.09 -7.00
C GLY A 48 4.57 -4.07 -7.96
N VAL A 49 5.74 -3.61 -7.48
CA VAL A 49 6.98 -3.61 -8.28
C VAL A 49 7.35 -5.02 -8.75
N ALA A 50 7.30 -6.03 -7.88
CA ALA A 50 7.61 -7.42 -8.23
C ALA A 50 6.64 -7.96 -9.30
N ILE A 51 5.34 -7.71 -9.16
CA ILE A 51 4.32 -8.11 -10.13
C ILE A 51 4.57 -7.46 -11.50
N ILE A 52 4.84 -6.15 -11.54
CA ILE A 52 5.14 -5.42 -12.78
C ILE A 52 6.36 -6.03 -13.48
N MET A 53 7.45 -6.25 -12.73
CA MET A 53 8.69 -6.75 -13.30
C MET A 53 8.57 -8.20 -13.78
N ASP A 54 7.82 -9.05 -13.09
CA ASP A 54 7.53 -10.41 -13.52
C ASP A 54 6.66 -10.44 -14.79
N ALA A 55 5.61 -9.61 -14.85
CA ALA A 55 4.77 -9.49 -16.03
C ALA A 55 5.57 -9.01 -17.27
N VAL A 56 6.45 -8.02 -17.10
CA VAL A 56 7.35 -7.56 -18.17
C VAL A 56 8.29 -8.68 -18.59
N HIS A 57 8.89 -9.39 -17.62
CA HIS A 57 9.77 -10.53 -17.91
C HIS A 57 9.06 -11.61 -18.72
N PHE A 58 7.84 -11.98 -18.30
CA PHE A 58 7.00 -12.97 -18.97
C PHE A 58 6.69 -12.56 -20.41
N LEU A 59 6.28 -11.32 -20.67
CA LEU A 59 5.96 -10.85 -22.01
C LEU A 59 7.19 -10.80 -22.93
N VAL A 60 8.35 -10.38 -22.40
CA VAL A 60 9.62 -10.41 -23.13
C VAL A 60 10.01 -11.84 -23.52
N LYS A 61 9.77 -12.81 -22.63
CA LYS A 61 10.03 -14.24 -22.90
C LYS A 61 9.01 -14.87 -23.85
N ASN A 62 7.83 -14.28 -23.99
CA ASN A 62 6.73 -14.80 -24.78
C ASN A 62 6.27 -13.80 -25.86
N PRO A 63 7.13 -13.46 -26.85
CA PRO A 63 6.85 -12.40 -27.83
C PRO A 63 5.67 -12.72 -28.78
N HIS A 64 5.16 -13.94 -28.75
CA HIS A 64 3.97 -14.35 -29.50
C HIS A 64 2.67 -13.83 -28.85
N ILE A 65 2.71 -13.47 -27.57
CA ILE A 65 1.59 -12.83 -26.88
C ILE A 65 1.48 -11.39 -27.38
N LYS A 66 0.37 -11.09 -28.06
CA LYS A 66 0.12 -9.74 -28.56
C LYS A 66 -0.20 -8.81 -27.40
N HIS A 67 0.47 -7.68 -27.33
CA HIS A 67 0.18 -6.61 -26.40
C HIS A 67 0.44 -5.24 -27.03
N GLY A 68 -0.20 -4.21 -26.50
CA GLY A 68 0.07 -2.83 -26.89
C GLY A 68 1.43 -2.34 -26.38
N ARG A 69 1.72 -1.06 -26.60
CA ARG A 69 2.89 -0.43 -26.00
C ARG A 69 2.68 -0.34 -24.48
N LEU A 70 3.56 -0.98 -23.72
CA LEU A 70 3.57 -0.91 -22.26
C LEU A 70 4.54 0.17 -21.80
N ARG A 71 4.13 0.91 -20.77
CA ARG A 71 4.93 1.92 -20.06
C ARG A 71 4.97 1.53 -18.59
N VAL A 72 6.17 1.51 -18.03
CA VAL A 72 6.37 1.24 -16.59
C VAL A 72 6.86 2.52 -15.95
N LEU A 73 6.19 2.92 -14.87
CA LEU A 73 6.53 4.08 -14.06
C LEU A 73 6.71 3.60 -12.61
N PHE A 74 7.85 3.94 -12.02
CA PHE A 74 8.08 3.78 -10.59
C PHE A 74 8.23 5.17 -9.98
N THR A 75 7.36 5.49 -9.01
CA THR A 75 7.41 6.75 -8.26
C THR A 75 8.19 6.55 -6.97
N PRO A 76 9.08 7.48 -6.60
CA PRO A 76 9.64 7.51 -5.25
C PRO A 76 8.64 8.14 -4.27
N ASP A 77 8.86 7.95 -2.97
CA ASP A 77 8.25 8.76 -1.91
C ASP A 77 6.71 8.94 -2.00
N GLU A 78 5.99 7.88 -2.37
CA GLU A 78 4.51 7.84 -2.35
C GLU A 78 4.00 8.17 -0.95
N GLU A 79 4.55 7.51 0.07
CA GLU A 79 4.19 7.58 1.49
C GLU A 79 4.30 8.99 2.10
N LEU A 80 4.94 9.94 1.40
CA LEU A 80 5.05 11.33 1.78
C LEU A 80 4.03 12.24 1.06
N GLY A 81 3.19 11.65 0.19
CA GLY A 81 2.20 12.33 -0.64
C GLY A 81 2.79 13.13 -1.80
N ARG A 82 4.04 12.84 -2.21
CA ARG A 82 4.81 13.68 -3.16
C ARG A 82 5.35 12.95 -4.37
N GLY A 83 5.12 11.64 -4.46
CA GLY A 83 5.71 10.80 -5.52
C GLY A 83 5.31 11.19 -6.94
N VAL A 84 4.23 11.96 -7.10
CA VAL A 84 3.72 12.42 -8.40
C VAL A 84 4.00 13.91 -8.69
N ASP A 85 4.57 14.67 -7.75
CA ASP A 85 4.80 16.12 -7.87
C ASP A 85 5.57 16.51 -9.14
N HIS A 86 6.48 15.63 -9.58
CA HIS A 86 7.37 15.85 -10.72
C HIS A 86 7.06 14.95 -11.91
N LEU A 87 5.92 14.24 -11.89
CA LEU A 87 5.54 13.34 -12.96
C LEU A 87 5.12 14.11 -14.21
N ASN A 88 5.77 13.84 -15.33
CA ASN A 88 5.40 14.40 -16.63
C ASN A 88 4.54 13.38 -17.41
N LEU A 89 3.22 13.51 -17.31
CA LEU A 89 2.25 12.63 -17.99
C LEU A 89 2.37 12.70 -19.51
N THR A 90 2.68 13.87 -20.07
CA THR A 90 2.92 14.03 -21.51
C THR A 90 4.11 13.19 -21.98
N LYS A 91 5.19 13.13 -21.18
CA LYS A 91 6.37 12.30 -21.45
C LYS A 91 6.07 10.80 -21.29
N LEU A 92 5.25 10.44 -20.30
CA LEU A 92 4.80 9.06 -20.11
C LEU A 92 4.02 8.58 -21.35
N GLY A 93 3.11 9.43 -21.85
CA GLY A 93 2.39 9.23 -23.10
C GLY A 93 1.57 7.95 -23.10
N ALA A 94 0.79 7.74 -22.04
CA ALA A 94 -0.14 6.63 -21.89
C ALA A 94 -1.57 7.18 -21.81
N ASP A 95 -2.50 6.53 -22.51
CA ASP A 95 -3.92 6.91 -22.51
C ASP A 95 -4.64 6.44 -21.23
N TYR A 96 -4.14 5.36 -20.64
CA TYR A 96 -4.64 4.74 -19.41
C TYR A 96 -3.47 4.27 -18.55
N ALA A 97 -3.66 4.28 -17.23
CA ALA A 97 -2.70 3.80 -16.26
C ALA A 97 -3.41 3.00 -15.18
N TYR A 98 -2.69 2.03 -14.61
CA TYR A 98 -3.11 1.24 -13.47
C TYR A 98 -2.00 1.29 -12.44
N THR A 99 -2.35 1.52 -11.19
CA THR A 99 -1.44 1.38 -10.05
C THR A 99 -1.57 -0.05 -9.51
N LEU A 100 -0.44 -0.69 -9.20
CA LEU A 100 -0.43 -1.99 -8.53
C LEU A 100 -0.14 -1.82 -7.04
N ASP A 101 -0.82 -0.86 -6.44
CA ASP A 101 -0.70 -0.45 -5.05
C ASP A 101 -2.10 -0.52 -4.39
N GLY A 102 -2.76 -1.66 -4.63
CA GLY A 102 -4.14 -1.91 -4.24
C GLY A 102 -4.23 -2.90 -3.09
N GLY A 103 -5.44 -3.08 -2.57
CA GLY A 103 -5.70 -4.03 -1.49
C GLY A 103 -5.82 -5.49 -1.98
N GLU A 104 -7.03 -6.02 -1.90
CA GLU A 104 -7.26 -7.45 -2.15
C GLU A 104 -7.14 -7.83 -3.63
N LEU A 105 -6.56 -9.01 -3.89
CA LEU A 105 -6.48 -9.59 -5.23
C LEU A 105 -7.86 -9.68 -5.89
N GLY A 106 -7.95 -9.23 -7.14
CA GLY A 106 -9.18 -9.27 -7.93
C GLY A 106 -10.13 -8.11 -7.67
N LYS A 107 -9.75 -7.15 -6.82
CA LYS A 107 -10.45 -5.87 -6.70
C LYS A 107 -9.81 -4.81 -7.58
N MET A 108 -10.65 -3.89 -8.02
CA MET A 108 -10.25 -2.69 -8.76
C MET A 108 -10.88 -1.50 -8.03
N GLU A 109 -10.05 -0.57 -7.60
CA GLU A 109 -10.47 0.72 -7.07
C GLU A 109 -10.47 1.70 -8.25
N ASP A 110 -11.65 2.19 -8.64
CA ASP A 110 -11.81 3.17 -9.73
C ASP A 110 -12.14 4.58 -9.23
N GLU A 111 -12.39 4.72 -7.93
CA GLU A 111 -12.64 6.00 -7.26
C GLU A 111 -11.48 6.42 -6.35
N THR A 112 -11.38 7.73 -6.13
CA THR A 112 -10.47 8.31 -5.14
C THR A 112 -11.16 9.46 -4.41
N PHE A 113 -10.58 9.95 -3.32
CA PHE A 113 -11.12 11.05 -2.53
C PHE A 113 -10.22 12.29 -2.61
N SER A 114 -10.82 13.46 -2.39
CA SER A 114 -10.07 14.69 -2.14
C SER A 114 -9.89 14.88 -0.64
N ALA A 115 -8.66 15.19 -0.21
CA ALA A 115 -8.31 15.42 1.19
C ALA A 115 -7.86 16.87 1.38
N ASP A 116 -8.60 17.63 2.17
CA ASP A 116 -8.26 19.00 2.55
C ASP A 116 -7.98 19.07 4.05
N SER A 117 -6.90 19.73 4.46
CA SER A 117 -6.57 19.92 5.88
C SER A 117 -6.71 21.38 6.31
N MET A 118 -7.26 21.60 7.51
CA MET A 118 -7.36 22.91 8.13
C MET A 118 -6.80 22.84 9.55
N THR A 119 -5.94 23.80 9.91
CA THR A 119 -5.48 23.97 11.30
C THR A 119 -6.22 25.15 11.93
N ILE A 120 -6.98 24.90 13.00
CA ILE A 120 -7.64 25.94 13.79
C ILE A 120 -6.87 26.13 15.10
N THR A 121 -6.29 27.31 15.29
CA THR A 121 -5.64 27.68 16.55
C THR A 121 -6.56 28.61 17.33
N ILE A 122 -7.00 28.19 18.52
CA ILE A 122 -7.84 28.99 19.41
C ILE A 122 -6.97 29.52 20.54
N GLN A 123 -6.80 30.85 20.61
CA GLN A 123 -6.09 31.51 21.70
C GLN A 123 -7.08 32.08 22.71
N GLY A 124 -7.13 31.46 23.90
CA GLY A 124 -7.90 31.97 25.02
C GLY A 124 -7.11 32.98 25.88
N VAL A 125 -7.81 33.54 26.87
CA VAL A 125 -7.18 34.31 27.95
C VAL A 125 -7.15 33.43 29.19
N SER A 126 -5.98 33.27 29.81
CA SER A 126 -5.84 32.48 31.04
C SER A 126 -6.65 33.11 32.18
N ALA A 127 -7.50 32.32 32.84
CA ALA A 127 -8.29 32.74 33.99
C ALA A 127 -8.26 31.65 35.06
N HIS A 128 -8.34 32.06 36.34
CA HIS A 128 -8.38 31.10 37.44
C HIS A 128 -9.72 30.34 37.44
N PRO A 129 -9.75 28.99 37.48
CA PRO A 129 -10.97 28.20 37.32
C PRO A 129 -12.07 28.51 38.35
N GLY A 130 -11.68 29.00 39.54
CA GLY A 130 -12.60 29.40 40.61
C GLY A 130 -13.43 30.66 40.35
N TYR A 131 -13.18 31.41 39.27
CA TYR A 131 -13.96 32.60 38.89
C TYR A 131 -14.89 32.35 37.69
N SER A 132 -15.33 31.12 37.47
CA SER A 132 -16.22 30.82 36.35
C SER A 132 -17.49 31.67 36.42
N LYS A 133 -17.81 32.32 35.29
CA LYS A 133 -19.10 32.92 35.02
C LYS A 133 -19.74 31.97 34.03
N GLY A 134 -20.68 31.15 34.51
CA GLY A 134 -21.37 30.14 33.69
C GLY A 134 -21.94 30.70 32.40
#